data_AF-A0A662HJP6-F1
#
_entry.id   AF-A0A662HJP6-F1
#
_cell.length_a   1.000
_cell.length_b   1.000
_cell.length_c   1.000
_cell.angle_alpha   90.00
_cell.angle_beta   90.00
_cell.angle_gamma   90.00
#
_symmetry.space_group_name_H-M   'P 1'
#
loop_
_entity.id
_entity.type
_entity.pdbx_description
1 polymer ?
#
loop_
_entity_poly.entity_id
_entity_poly.type
_entity_poly.pdbx_seq_one_letter_code
_entity_poly.pdbx_strand_id
1 'polypeptide(L)' 'PILVAGGEKREPLSILRIIERAMDNGASGVCIGRNVFQYEEPEKIIKAIIGIVKRGIKLERAIEILRGERNEP' A
#
# COMPACT_ATOMS: atom_id res chain seq x y z
N PRO A 1 9.42 17.16 4.34
CA PRO A 1 8.68 15.97 3.83
C PRO A 1 8.74 14.86 4.87
N ILE A 2 7.60 14.24 5.19
CA ILE A 2 7.51 13.15 6.20
C ILE A 2 7.16 11.85 5.49
N LEU A 3 7.88 10.78 5.80
CA LEU A 3 7.68 9.44 5.25
C LEU A 3 7.36 8.46 6.37
N VAL A 4 6.36 7.60 6.18
CA VAL A 4 6.01 6.57 7.16
C VAL A 4 6.73 5.26 6.84
N ALA A 5 7.44 4.71 7.82
CA ALA A 5 8.14 3.43 7.69
C ALA A 5 7.19 2.24 7.91
N GLY A 6 7.38 1.16 7.15
CA GLY A 6 6.48 0.00 7.17
C GLY A 6 6.61 -0.94 8.37
N GLY A 7 7.66 -0.82 9.19
CA GLY A 7 7.85 -1.67 10.36
C GLY A 7 8.08 -3.15 10.02
N GLU A 8 7.71 -4.03 10.96
CA GLU A 8 7.76 -5.50 10.81
C GLU A 8 6.71 -6.01 9.82
N LYS A 9 6.86 -7.27 9.37
CA LYS A 9 5.88 -7.91 8.48
C LYS A 9 4.53 -7.97 9.18
N ARG A 10 3.48 -7.58 8.46
CA ARG A 10 2.08 -7.58 8.88
C ARG A 10 1.26 -8.26 7.80
N GLU A 11 -0.05 -8.36 8.05
CA GLU A 11 -1.00 -8.74 7.01
C GLU A 11 -1.13 -7.63 5.95
N PRO A 12 -1.31 -7.96 4.66
CA PRO A 12 -1.45 -6.99 3.58
C PRO A 12 -2.50 -5.90 3.83
N LEU A 13 -3.66 -6.28 4.38
CA LEU A 13 -4.73 -5.35 4.73
C LEU A 13 -4.28 -4.32 5.77
N SER A 14 -3.52 -4.77 6.77
CA SER A 14 -3.05 -3.91 7.87
C SER A 14 -2.07 -2.87 7.36
N ILE A 15 -1.12 -3.27 6.51
CA ILE A 15 -0.13 -2.34 5.97
C ILE A 15 -0.78 -1.33 5.01
N LEU A 16 -1.70 -1.74 4.14
CA LEU A 16 -2.40 -0.84 3.23
C LEU A 16 -3.24 0.20 3.99
N ARG A 17 -3.90 -0.20 5.10
CA ARG A 17 -4.66 0.73 5.96
C ARG A 17 -3.75 1.74 6.66
N ILE A 18 -2.56 1.33 7.11
CA ILE A 18 -1.57 2.25 7.70
C ILE A 18 -1.12 3.26 6.65
N ILE A 19 -0.85 2.81 5.42
CA ILE A 19 -0.40 3.67 4.33
C ILE A 19 -1.50 4.67 3.95
N GLU A 20 -2.74 4.23 3.76
CA GLU A 20 -3.88 5.13 3.50
C GLU A 20 -4.02 6.19 4.58
N ARG A 21 -4.03 5.78 5.86
CA ARG A 21 -4.12 6.73 6.98
C ARG A 21 -2.93 7.69 7.00
N ALA A 22 -1.72 7.23 6.70
CA ALA A 22 -0.56 8.09 6.62
C ALA A 22 -0.76 9.18 5.55
N MET A 23 -1.20 8.80 4.35
CA MET A 23 -1.48 9.74 3.26
C MET A 23 -2.61 10.71 3.64
N ASP A 24 -3.71 10.22 4.22
CA ASP A 24 -4.84 11.03 4.66
C ASP A 24 -4.46 12.03 5.78
N ASN A 25 -3.40 11.74 6.55
CA ASN A 25 -2.85 12.64 7.58
C ASN A 25 -1.71 13.55 7.07
N GLY A 26 -1.51 13.64 5.75
CA GLY A 26 -0.56 14.58 5.15
C GLY A 26 0.88 14.05 5.03
N ALA A 27 1.09 12.72 5.14
CA ALA A 27 2.39 12.15 4.82
C ALA A 27 2.74 12.40 3.35
N SER A 28 4.02 12.65 3.07
CA SER A 28 4.51 12.85 1.70
C SER A 28 4.73 11.52 0.97
N GLY A 29 4.68 10.39 1.67
CA GLY A 29 4.90 9.06 1.13
C GLY A 29 5.26 8.03 2.20
N VAL A 30 5.78 6.88 1.76
CA VAL A 30 6.09 5.74 2.64
C VAL A 30 7.39 5.03 2.26
N CYS A 31 8.03 4.40 3.24
CA CYS A 31 9.22 3.56 3.07
C CYS A 31 8.91 2.14 3.55
N ILE A 32 8.52 1.26 2.62
CA ILE A 32 8.03 -0.09 2.93
C ILE A 32 8.98 -1.14 2.35
N GLY A 33 9.76 -1.79 3.23
CA GLY A 33 10.67 -2.88 2.86
C GLY A 33 10.05 -4.27 3.07
N ARG A 34 10.09 -4.76 4.31
CA ARG A 34 9.65 -6.12 4.69
C ARG A 34 8.23 -6.47 4.22
N ASN A 35 7.30 -5.53 4.34
CA ASN A 35 5.92 -5.66 3.86
C ASN A 35 5.76 -5.58 2.33
N VAL A 36 6.86 -5.67 1.58
CA VAL A 36 6.86 -5.80 0.13
C VAL A 36 7.57 -7.09 -0.26
N PHE A 37 8.86 -7.23 0.08
CA PHE A 37 9.67 -8.35 -0.41
C PHE A 37 9.45 -9.67 0.33
N GLN A 38 8.77 -9.68 1.49
CA GLN A 38 8.46 -10.92 2.23
C GLN A 38 7.07 -11.49 1.95
N TYR A 39 6.31 -10.91 1.02
CA TYR A 39 5.06 -11.51 0.53
C TYR A 39 5.32 -12.41 -0.67
N GLU A 40 4.42 -13.37 -0.90
CA GLU A 40 4.50 -14.31 -2.02
C GLU A 40 4.38 -13.60 -3.37
N GLU A 41 3.58 -12.52 -3.43
CA GLU A 41 3.37 -11.72 -4.64
C GLU A 41 3.75 -10.24 -4.41
N PRO A 42 5.06 -9.89 -4.35
CA PRO A 42 5.54 -8.53 -4.08
C PRO A 42 5.01 -7.49 -5.08
N GLU A 43 4.77 -7.89 -6.32
CA GLU A 43 4.28 -7.00 -7.36
C GLU A 43 2.87 -6.49 -7.06
N LYS A 44 1.97 -7.36 -6.57
CA LYS A 44 0.58 -7.00 -6.27
C LYS A 44 0.49 -6.00 -5.13
N ILE A 45 1.24 -6.22 -4.05
CA ILE A 45 1.29 -5.27 -2.94
C ILE A 45 1.91 -3.93 -3.37
N ILE A 46 2.97 -3.94 -4.19
CA ILE A 46 3.58 -2.70 -4.71
C ILE A 46 2.56 -1.91 -5.52
N LYS A 47 1.80 -2.55 -6.41
CA LYS A 47 0.77 -1.88 -7.21
C LYS A 47 -0.32 -1.26 -6.32
N ALA A 48 -0.76 -1.97 -5.29
CA ALA A 48 -1.72 -1.45 -4.31
C ALA A 48 -1.17 -0.22 -3.56
N ILE A 49 0.08 -0.28 -3.09
CA ILE A 49 0.77 0.83 -2.40
C ILE A 49 0.90 2.05 -3.32
N ILE A 50 1.33 1.85 -4.57
CA ILE A 50 1.44 2.93 -5.58
C ILE A 50 0.08 3.56 -5.84
N GLY A 51 -0.98 2.74 -5.92
CA GLY A 51 -2.34 3.22 -6.07
C GLY A 51 -2.73 4.21 -4.96
N ILE A 52 -2.46 3.87 -3.70
CA ILE A 52 -2.79 4.75 -2.57
C ILE A 52 -1.91 6.01 -2.61
N VAL A 53 -0.59 5.84 -2.71
CA VAL A 53 0.37 6.95 -2.53
C VAL A 53 0.38 7.93 -3.71
N LYS A 54 0.29 7.43 -4.95
CA LYS A 54 0.42 8.28 -6.15
C LYS A 54 -0.92 8.61 -6.81
N ARG A 55 -1.93 7.75 -6.67
CA ARG A 55 -3.22 7.90 -7.34
C ARG A 55 -4.37 8.21 -6.38
N GLY A 56 -4.11 8.26 -5.08
CA GLY A 56 -5.11 8.60 -4.06
C GLY A 56 -6.27 7.59 -3.97
N ILE A 57 -6.10 6.35 -4.43
CA ILE A 57 -7.16 5.35 -4.33
C ILE A 57 -7.32 4.93 -2.86
N LYS A 58 -8.55 4.62 -2.47
CA LYS A 58 -8.87 4.14 -1.11
C LYS A 58 -8.57 2.65 -0.93
N LEU A 59 -8.53 2.24 0.33
CA LEU A 59 -8.16 0.89 0.76
C LEU A 59 -8.97 -0.19 0.04
N GLU A 60 -10.26 0.01 -0.16
CA GLU A 60 -11.15 -0.96 -0.82
C GLU A 60 -10.63 -1.28 -2.23
N ARG A 61 -10.30 -0.25 -2.99
CA ARG A 61 -9.77 -0.39 -4.35
C ARG A 61 -8.36 -0.99 -4.36
N ALA A 62 -7.54 -0.67 -3.36
CA ALA A 62 -6.21 -1.25 -3.21
C ALA A 62 -6.28 -2.77 -2.91
N ILE A 63 -7.30 -3.22 -2.19
CA ILE A 63 -7.55 -4.65 -1.92
C ILE A 63 -7.93 -5.39 -3.21
N GLU A 64 -8.76 -4.78 -4.08
CA GLU A 64 -9.11 -5.37 -5.38
C GLU A 64 -7.85 -5.59 -6.24
N ILE A 65 -6.95 -4.61 -6.29
CA ILE A 65 -5.65 -4.74 -6.97
C ILE A 65 -4.83 -5.89 -6.36
N LEU A 66 -4.80 -6.00 -5.03
CA LEU A 66 -4.09 -7.07 -4.33
C LEU A 66 -4.68 -8.45 -4.64
N ARG A 67 -5.99 -8.56 -4.85
CA ARG A 67 -6.67 -9.80 -5.26
C ARG A 67 -6.44 -10.14 -6.73
N GLY A 68 -5.85 -9.23 -7.52
CA GLY A 68 -5.63 -9.41 -8.96
C GLY A 68 -6.86 -9.08 -9.80
N GLU A 69 -7.84 -8.38 -9.23
CA GLU A 69 -9.01 -7.89 -9.96
C GLU A 69 -8.58 -6.73 -10.86
N ARG A 70 -8.34 -7.06 -12.13
CA ARG A 70 -8.07 -6.08 -13.20
C ARG A 70 -9.30 -5.20 -13.37
N ASN A 71 -9.25 -3.99 -12.84
CA ASN A 71 -9.87 -2.86 -13.50
C ASN A 71 -8.75 -1.86 -13.79
N GLU A 72 -8.23 -1.85 -15.00
CA GLU A 72 -7.54 -0.66 -15.49
C GLU A 72 -8.62 0.41 -15.69
N PRO A 73 -8.46 1.64 -15.16
CA PRO A 73 -9.01 2.81 -15.83
C PRO A 73 -8.23 3.08 -17.13
#